data_AF-A0A7S2QN73-F1
#
_entry.id   AF-A0A7S2QN73-F1
#
_cell.length_a   1.000
_cell.length_b   1.000
_cell.length_c   1.000
_cell.angle_alpha   90.00
_cell.angle_beta   90.00
_cell.angle_gamma   90.00
#
_symmetry.space_group_name_H-M   'P 1'
#
loop_
_entity.id
_entity.type
_entity.pdbx_description
1 polymer ?
#
loop_
_entity_poly.entity_id
_entity_poly.type
_entity_poly.pdbx_seq_one_letter_code
_entity_poly.pdbx_strand_id
1 'polypeptide(L)'
;VSVAPAPAAQDGPLMTKSFLASERTMLEWLHTILALAFLAIGLWRYSLAMQDAEGSVVPVAGGLLNGATTSSLTLGVYALVLVVIALSFGWKAVAMHATRLDQLLVFDKGKPVYTSDVFNRRTVPMAFAAIMGLALATQLLTRVVLLLSDPRPGGAAVSAPSA
;
A
#
# COMPACT_ATOMS: atom_id res chain seq x y z
N VAL A 1 -38.10 -20.01 27.83
CA VAL A 1 -36.75 -19.90 27.21
C VAL A 1 -36.03 -18.75 27.92
N SER A 2 -35.10 -19.08 28.82
CA SER A 2 -34.32 -18.08 29.55
C SER A 2 -33.26 -17.52 28.60
N VAL A 3 -33.40 -16.25 28.21
CA VAL A 3 -32.41 -15.54 27.40
C VAL A 3 -31.25 -15.22 28.34
N ALA A 4 -30.12 -15.90 28.14
CA ALA A 4 -28.89 -15.58 28.87
C ALA A 4 -28.60 -14.07 28.73
N PRO A 5 -28.27 -13.36 29.81
CA PRO A 5 -27.94 -11.95 29.71
C PRO A 5 -26.75 -11.81 28.76
N ALA A 6 -26.88 -10.91 27.78
CA ALA A 6 -25.78 -10.53 26.91
C ALA A 6 -24.57 -10.15 27.78
N PRO A 7 -23.35 -10.59 27.44
CA PRO A 7 -22.19 -10.28 28.25
C PRO A 7 -22.08 -8.76 28.37
N ALA A 8 -22.10 -8.27 29.62
CA ALA A 8 -21.95 -6.86 29.91
C ALA A 8 -20.68 -6.37 29.19
N ALA A 9 -20.83 -5.38 28.30
CA ALA A 9 -19.71 -4.68 27.71
C ALA A 9 -18.85 -4.18 28.89
N GLN A 10 -17.67 -4.78 29.06
CA GLN A 10 -16.73 -4.40 30.09
C GLN A 10 -16.12 -3.04 29.71
N ASP A 11 -16.86 -1.97 29.98
CA ASP A 11 -16.38 -0.58 29.97
C ASP A 11 -15.54 -0.29 31.23
N GLY A 12 -14.65 -1.22 31.58
CA GLY A 12 -13.63 -1.03 32.59
C GLY A 12 -12.41 -0.30 32.00
N PRO A 13 -11.49 0.21 32.85
CA PRO A 13 -10.21 0.73 32.38
C PRO A 13 -9.56 -0.31 31.46
N LEU A 14 -9.16 0.09 30.23
CA LEU A 14 -8.53 -0.83 29.28
C LEU A 14 -7.42 -1.60 29.99
N MET A 15 -7.55 -2.92 30.09
CA MET A 15 -6.46 -3.76 30.55
C MET A 15 -5.26 -3.51 29.64
N THR A 16 -4.08 -3.33 30.24
CA THR A 16 -2.78 -3.19 29.57
C THR A 16 -2.59 -4.19 28.42
N LYS A 17 -3.18 -5.38 28.54
CA LYS A 17 -3.21 -6.42 27.50
C LYS A 17 -3.84 -5.98 26.18
N SER A 18 -4.97 -5.29 26.20
CA SER A 18 -5.67 -4.84 24.98
C SER A 18 -4.89 -3.74 24.26
N PHE A 19 -4.25 -2.85 25.02
CA PHE A 19 -3.32 -1.86 24.49
C PHE A 19 -2.14 -2.53 23.80
N LEU A 20 -1.43 -3.42 24.48
CA LEU A 20 -0.28 -4.14 23.92
C LEU A 20 -0.64 -4.96 22.67
N ALA A 21 -1.82 -5.58 22.65
CA ALA A 21 -2.32 -6.28 21.47
C ALA A 21 -2.55 -5.32 20.28
N SER A 22 -3.15 -4.16 20.53
CA SER A 22 -3.39 -3.15 19.49
C SER A 22 -2.12 -2.47 18.96
N GLU A 23 -1.09 -2.33 19.79
CA GLU A 23 0.23 -1.83 19.38
C GLU A 23 0.95 -2.85 18.51
N ARG A 24 0.92 -4.13 18.89
CA ARG A 24 1.45 -5.21 18.06
C ARG A 24 0.79 -5.21 16.68
N THR A 25 -0.54 -5.17 16.62
CA THR A 25 -1.24 -5.08 15.35
C THR A 25 -0.86 -3.82 14.59
N MET A 26 -0.67 -2.67 15.23
CA MET A 26 -0.22 -1.47 14.51
C MET A 26 1.17 -1.66 13.89
N LEU A 27 2.12 -2.24 14.63
CA LEU A 27 3.48 -2.53 14.16
C LEU A 27 3.51 -3.58 13.04
N GLU A 28 2.62 -4.57 13.11
CA GLU A 28 2.41 -5.58 12.06
C GLU A 28 1.93 -4.96 10.74
N TRP A 29 1.29 -3.80 10.77
CA TRP A 29 0.86 -3.14 9.53
C TRP A 29 1.81 -2.02 9.12
N LEU A 30 2.54 -1.43 10.07
CA LEU A 30 3.53 -0.41 9.77
C LEU A 30 4.67 -0.97 8.90
N HIS A 31 5.18 -2.16 9.23
CA HIS A 31 6.28 -2.74 8.45
C HIS A 31 5.88 -3.07 7.01
N THR A 32 4.61 -3.44 6.75
CA THR A 32 4.12 -3.69 5.39
C THR A 32 4.01 -2.39 4.60
N ILE A 33 3.57 -1.30 5.23
CA ILE A 33 3.56 0.04 4.62
C ILE A 33 5.00 0.50 4.30
N LEU A 34 5.96 0.27 5.21
CA LEU A 34 7.37 0.60 4.98
C LEU A 34 7.96 -0.23 3.83
N ALA A 35 7.76 -1.54 3.84
CA ALA A 35 8.22 -2.43 2.77
C ALA A 35 7.63 -2.01 1.41
N LEU A 36 6.34 -1.64 1.39
CA LEU A 36 5.68 -1.11 0.19
C LEU A 36 6.31 0.20 -0.27
N ALA A 37 6.63 1.13 0.64
CA ALA A 37 7.29 2.39 0.31
C ALA A 37 8.65 2.15 -0.36
N PHE A 38 9.48 1.27 0.22
CA PHE A 38 10.78 0.91 -0.37
C PHE A 38 10.63 0.31 -1.75
N LEU A 39 9.71 -0.64 -1.92
CA LEU A 39 9.45 -1.28 -3.20
C LEU A 39 8.90 -0.29 -4.23
N ALA A 40 7.97 0.58 -3.85
CA ALA A 40 7.39 1.59 -4.72
C ALA A 40 8.43 2.61 -5.19
N ILE A 41 9.29 3.11 -4.29
CA ILE A 41 10.39 4.00 -4.64
C ILE A 41 11.39 3.28 -5.55
N GLY A 42 11.73 2.03 -5.25
CA GLY A 42 12.62 1.21 -6.08
C GLY A 42 12.08 1.03 -7.52
N LEU A 43 10.80 0.67 -7.64
CA LEU A 43 10.12 0.54 -8.94
C LEU A 43 10.05 1.87 -9.68
N TRP A 44 9.76 2.96 -8.98
CA TRP A 44 9.72 4.28 -9.56
C TRP A 44 11.09 4.69 -10.11
N ARG A 45 12.14 4.56 -9.30
CA ARG A 45 13.53 4.80 -9.71
C ARG A 45 13.95 3.93 -10.89
N TYR A 46 13.56 2.66 -10.90
CA TYR A 46 13.83 1.74 -11.99
C TYR A 46 13.13 2.15 -13.29
N SER A 47 11.86 2.58 -13.21
CA SER A 47 11.11 3.05 -14.38
C SER A 47 11.76 4.27 -15.04
N LEU A 48 12.40 5.14 -14.26
CA LEU A 48 13.13 6.31 -14.76
C LEU A 48 14.43 5.96 -15.47
N ALA A 49 15.03 4.80 -15.13
CA ALA A 49 16.27 4.32 -15.74
C ALA A 49 16.04 3.43 -16.97
N MET A 50 14.80 3.06 -17.27
CA MET A 50 14.48 2.30 -18.49
C MET A 50 14.77 3.12 -19.74
N GLN A 51 15.44 2.52 -20.71
CA GLN A 51 15.74 3.14 -21.99
C GLN A 51 14.88 2.52 -23.09
N ASP A 52 14.65 3.28 -24.17
CA ASP A 52 14.08 2.72 -25.40
C ASP A 52 15.12 1.91 -26.21
N ALA A 53 14.72 1.42 -27.38
CA ALA A 53 15.59 0.65 -28.27
C ALA A 53 16.80 1.45 -28.79
N GLU A 54 16.75 2.78 -28.72
CA GLU A 54 17.81 3.70 -29.14
C GLU A 54 18.70 4.14 -27.97
N GLY A 55 18.44 3.64 -26.75
CA GLY A 55 19.18 3.99 -25.54
C GLY A 55 18.77 5.34 -24.93
N SER A 56 17.69 5.95 -25.42
CA SER A 56 17.23 7.27 -24.98
C SER A 56 16.31 7.18 -23.76
N VAL A 57 16.36 8.23 -22.93
CA VAL A 57 15.43 8.46 -21.82
C VAL A 57 14.65 9.73 -22.14
N VAL A 58 13.32 9.63 -22.14
CA VAL A 58 12.44 10.77 -22.42
C VAL A 58 11.77 11.20 -21.12
N PRO A 59 12.28 12.23 -20.42
CA PRO A 59 11.68 12.70 -19.18
C PRO A 59 10.32 13.36 -19.44
N VAL A 60 9.32 13.00 -18.64
CA VAL A 60 7.95 13.54 -18.70
C VAL A 60 7.56 14.04 -17.30
N ALA A 61 6.60 14.97 -17.23
CA ALA A 61 6.09 15.53 -15.97
C ALA A 61 7.21 16.08 -15.05
N GLY A 62 8.12 16.87 -15.63
CA GLY A 62 9.26 17.45 -14.90
C GLY A 62 10.33 16.43 -14.48
N GLY A 63 10.38 15.27 -15.14
CA GLY A 63 11.33 14.19 -14.82
C GLY A 63 10.81 13.19 -13.77
N LEU A 64 9.55 13.33 -13.34
CA LEU A 64 8.90 12.36 -12.45
C LEU A 64 8.51 11.07 -13.18
N LEU A 65 8.41 11.09 -14.50
CA LEU A 65 8.05 9.94 -15.32
C LEU A 65 8.99 9.81 -16.52
N ASN A 66 9.04 8.60 -17.08
CA ASN A 66 9.81 8.30 -18.28
C ASN A 66 8.90 7.80 -19.39
N GLY A 67 8.79 8.60 -20.44
CA GLY A 67 7.99 8.36 -21.63
C GLY A 67 8.71 7.59 -22.74
N ALA A 68 9.93 7.09 -22.52
CA ALA A 68 10.70 6.36 -23.53
C ALA A 68 9.94 5.14 -24.07
N THR A 69 9.19 4.43 -23.21
CA THR A 69 8.32 3.33 -23.64
C THR A 69 6.99 3.35 -22.87
N THR A 70 5.93 2.78 -23.43
CA THR A 70 4.66 2.59 -22.72
C THR A 70 4.84 1.75 -21.45
N SER A 71 5.78 0.80 -21.46
CA SER A 71 6.12 -0.02 -20.31
C SER A 71 6.80 0.77 -19.18
N SER A 72 7.74 1.67 -19.50
CA SER A 72 8.38 2.53 -18.50
C SER A 72 7.38 3.52 -17.91
N LEU A 73 6.52 4.10 -18.76
CA LEU A 73 5.52 5.07 -18.34
C LEU A 73 4.47 4.43 -17.41
N THR A 74 3.88 3.30 -17.81
CA THR A 74 2.87 2.59 -17.00
C THR A 74 3.45 2.08 -15.68
N LEU A 75 4.70 1.58 -15.68
CA LEU A 75 5.38 1.19 -14.45
C LEU A 75 5.65 2.38 -13.53
N GLY A 76 6.08 3.52 -14.08
CA GLY A 76 6.33 4.74 -13.32
C GLY A 76 5.07 5.31 -12.68
N VAL A 77 3.96 5.36 -13.42
CA VAL A 77 2.66 5.80 -12.89
C VAL A 77 2.18 4.87 -11.77
N TYR A 78 2.24 3.55 -12.00
CA TYR A 78 1.89 2.56 -10.98
C TYR A 78 2.73 2.72 -9.72
N ALA A 79 4.05 2.86 -9.87
CA ALA A 79 4.96 3.04 -8.74
C ALA A 79 4.67 4.34 -7.96
N LEU A 80 4.39 5.46 -8.65
CA LEU A 80 3.98 6.71 -8.00
C LEU A 80 2.68 6.56 -7.21
N VAL A 81 1.69 5.85 -7.74
CA VAL A 81 0.45 5.54 -7.01
C VAL A 81 0.75 4.76 -5.73
N LEU A 82 1.61 3.74 -5.80
CA LEU A 82 2.03 3.00 -4.61
C LEU A 82 2.77 3.87 -3.60
N VAL A 83 3.62 4.81 -4.04
CA VAL A 83 4.27 5.79 -3.16
C VAL A 83 3.23 6.65 -2.43
N VAL A 84 2.24 7.18 -3.15
CA VAL A 84 1.16 7.99 -2.56
C VAL A 84 0.36 7.19 -1.54
N ILE A 85 0.01 5.94 -1.84
CA ILE A 85 -0.68 5.04 -0.91
C ILE A 85 0.18 4.83 0.34
N ALA A 86 1.46 4.46 0.17
CA ALA A 86 2.36 4.19 1.28
C ALA A 86 2.55 5.42 2.18
N LEU A 87 2.75 6.61 1.61
CA LEU A 87 2.87 7.87 2.36
C LEU A 87 1.59 8.21 3.11
N SER A 88 0.42 8.07 2.47
CA SER A 88 -0.88 8.38 3.09
C SER A 88 -1.15 7.49 4.30
N PHE A 89 -0.94 6.19 4.15
CA PHE A 89 -1.13 5.22 5.24
C PHE A 89 -0.04 5.32 6.30
N GLY A 90 1.20 5.62 5.92
CA GLY A 90 2.29 5.88 6.86
C GLY A 90 1.99 7.09 7.74
N TRP A 91 1.55 8.20 7.15
CA TRP A 91 1.15 9.39 7.90
C TRP A 91 -0.04 9.11 8.82
N LYS A 92 -1.03 8.35 8.33
CA LYS A 92 -2.17 7.93 9.14
C LYS A 92 -1.74 7.08 10.34
N ALA A 93 -0.79 6.18 10.17
CA ALA A 93 -0.25 5.36 11.25
C ALA A 93 0.46 6.24 12.30
N VAL A 94 1.26 7.22 11.88
CA VAL A 94 1.91 8.19 12.78
C VAL A 94 0.86 8.99 13.57
N ALA A 95 -0.17 9.51 12.90
CA ALA A 95 -1.23 10.27 13.56
C ALA A 95 -1.99 9.42 14.60
N MET A 96 -2.32 8.16 14.26
CA MET A 96 -2.96 7.26 15.21
C MET A 96 -2.05 6.94 16.41
N HIS A 97 -0.76 6.72 16.19
CA HIS A 97 0.19 6.48 17.27
C HIS A 97 0.34 7.70 18.18
N ALA A 98 0.40 8.91 17.62
CA ALA A 98 0.44 10.15 18.39
C ALA A 98 -0.80 10.33 19.27
N THR A 99 -2.01 10.07 18.74
CA THR A 99 -3.25 10.12 19.53
C THR A 99 -3.25 9.09 20.66
N ARG A 100 -2.69 7.90 20.43
CA ARG A 100 -2.56 6.86 21.48
C ARG A 100 -1.59 7.29 22.58
N LEU A 101 -0.46 7.90 22.21
CA LEU A 101 0.51 8.43 23.18
C LEU A 101 -0.10 9.56 24.02
N ASP A 102 -0.85 10.47 23.41
CA ASP A 102 -1.55 11.55 24.13
C ASP A 102 -2.55 10.98 25.14
N GLN A 103 -3.31 9.95 24.78
CA GLN A 103 -4.23 9.26 25.69
C GLN A 103 -3.53 8.61 26.89
N LEU A 104 -2.33 8.04 26.70
CA LEU A 104 -1.53 7.49 27.80
C LEU A 104 -1.04 8.59 28.75
N LEU A 105 -0.63 9.74 28.21
CA LEU A 105 -0.17 10.89 29.01
C LEU A 105 -1.34 11.54 29.80
N VAL A 106 -2.55 11.52 29.26
CA VAL A 106 -3.75 12.00 29.95
C VAL A 106 -4.22 11.00 31.02
N PHE A 107 -4.03 9.70 30.80
CA PHE A 107 -4.33 8.66 31.80
C PHE A 107 -3.52 8.82 33.09
N ASP A 108 -2.24 9.20 32.97
CA ASP A 108 -1.34 9.46 34.11
C ASP A 108 -1.86 10.58 35.04
N LYS A 109 -2.75 11.44 34.53
CA LYS A 109 -3.42 12.53 35.28
C LYS A 109 -4.71 12.09 36.00
N GLY A 110 -4.98 10.78 36.10
CA GLY A 110 -6.07 10.23 36.92
C GLY A 110 -7.45 10.18 36.27
N LYS A 111 -7.56 10.32 34.93
CA LYS A 111 -8.83 10.16 34.19
C LYS A 111 -8.77 8.93 33.28
N PRO A 112 -9.41 7.80 33.65
CA PRO A 112 -9.41 6.60 32.84
C PRO A 112 -10.46 6.70 31.72
N VAL A 113 -10.20 7.49 30.67
CA VAL A 113 -11.04 7.48 29.47
C VAL A 113 -10.34 6.68 28.38
N TYR A 114 -10.52 5.38 28.48
CA TYR A 114 -10.01 4.41 27.53
C TYR A 114 -11.17 3.92 26.67
N THR A 115 -11.47 4.62 25.58
CA THR A 115 -12.46 4.13 24.61
C THR A 115 -11.85 2.97 23.83
N SER A 116 -12.32 1.75 24.10
CA SER A 116 -11.97 0.49 23.39
C SER A 116 -12.04 0.62 21.86
N ASP A 117 -12.89 1.54 21.40
CA ASP A 117 -13.14 1.89 20.01
C ASP A 117 -11.92 2.48 19.27
N VAL A 118 -10.96 3.10 19.97
CA VAL A 118 -9.76 3.69 19.35
C VAL A 118 -8.68 2.63 19.10
N PHE A 119 -8.67 1.56 19.91
CA PHE A 119 -7.62 0.54 19.89
C PHE A 119 -7.96 -0.67 19.01
N ASN A 120 -9.24 -0.93 18.72
CA ASN A 120 -9.67 -2.10 17.94
C ASN A 120 -10.22 -1.78 16.54
N ARG A 121 -9.99 -0.56 16.02
CA ARG A 121 -10.44 -0.19 14.66
C ARG A 121 -9.64 -0.94 13.59
N ARG A 122 -10.27 -1.97 13.03
CA ARG A 122 -9.77 -2.74 11.87
C ARG A 122 -10.00 -2.05 10.52
N THR A 123 -10.61 -0.87 10.51
CA THR A 123 -11.01 -0.19 9.28
C THR A 123 -9.82 0.27 8.43
N VAL A 124 -8.78 0.81 9.07
CA VAL A 124 -7.54 1.25 8.39
C VAL A 124 -6.83 0.08 7.70
N PRO A 125 -6.54 -1.05 8.38
CA PRO A 125 -5.91 -2.19 7.72
C PRO A 125 -6.76 -2.79 6.60
N MET A 126 -8.08 -2.88 6.77
CA MET A 126 -8.97 -3.35 5.69
C MET A 126 -8.98 -2.41 4.49
N ALA A 127 -9.00 -1.10 4.71
CA ALA A 127 -8.94 -0.11 3.64
C ALA A 127 -7.60 -0.17 2.88
N PHE A 128 -6.49 -0.33 3.60
CA PHE A 128 -5.18 -0.52 2.99
C PHE A 128 -5.16 -1.75 2.08
N ALA A 129 -5.59 -2.90 2.59
CA ALA A 129 -5.63 -4.14 1.81
C ALA A 129 -6.54 -4.03 0.58
N ALA A 130 -7.71 -3.41 0.71
CA ALA A 130 -8.65 -3.20 -0.39
C ALA A 130 -8.05 -2.30 -1.50
N ILE A 131 -7.43 -1.17 -1.11
CA ILE A 131 -6.79 -0.25 -2.04
C ILE A 131 -5.61 -0.91 -2.75
N MET A 132 -4.79 -1.66 -2.01
CA MET A 132 -3.69 -2.43 -2.58
C MET A 132 -4.17 -3.51 -3.55
N GLY A 133 -5.23 -4.23 -3.20
CA GLY A 133 -5.85 -5.23 -4.08
C GLY A 133 -6.35 -4.58 -5.37
N LEU A 134 -6.99 -3.41 -5.29
CA LEU A 134 -7.46 -2.68 -6.46
C LEU A 134 -6.30 -2.18 -7.34
N ALA A 135 -5.23 -1.65 -6.73
CA ALA A 135 -4.04 -1.21 -7.47
C ALA A 135 -3.39 -2.38 -8.23
N LEU A 136 -3.25 -3.54 -7.58
CA LEU A 136 -2.72 -4.75 -8.19
C LEU A 136 -3.61 -5.27 -9.32
N ALA A 137 -4.93 -5.32 -9.10
CA ALA A 137 -5.89 -5.76 -10.11
C ALA A 137 -5.85 -4.86 -11.35
N THR A 138 -5.78 -3.55 -11.15
CA THR A 138 -5.69 -2.56 -12.24
C THR A 138 -4.40 -2.74 -13.04
N GLN A 139 -3.26 -2.95 -12.36
CA GLN A 139 -1.98 -3.19 -13.02
C GLN A 139 -1.97 -4.51 -13.80
N LEU A 140 -2.51 -5.58 -13.22
CA LEU A 140 -2.63 -6.88 -13.87
C LEU A 140 -3.52 -6.78 -15.12
N LEU A 141 -4.68 -6.13 -15.00
CA LEU A 141 -5.60 -5.91 -16.11
C LEU A 141 -4.93 -5.14 -17.24
N THR A 142 -4.16 -4.10 -16.93
CA THR A 142 -3.41 -3.32 -17.91
C THR A 142 -2.42 -4.20 -18.68
N ARG A 143 -1.69 -5.09 -17.98
CA ARG A 143 -0.75 -6.03 -18.61
C ARG A 143 -1.45 -7.07 -19.47
N VAL A 144 -2.59 -7.61 -19.02
CA VAL A 144 -3.40 -8.56 -19.80
C VAL A 144 -3.93 -7.89 -21.06
N VAL A 145 -4.46 -6.66 -20.96
CA VAL A 145 -4.95 -5.90 -22.13
C VAL A 145 -3.82 -5.65 -23.11
N LEU A 146 -2.64 -5.23 -22.65
CA LEU A 146 -1.48 -5.02 -23.54
C LEU A 146 -1.05 -6.32 -24.23
N LEU A 147 -1.05 -7.45 -23.51
CA LEU A 147 -0.70 -8.75 -24.09
C LEU A 147 -1.70 -9.20 -25.16
N LEU A 148 -3.00 -8.99 -24.91
CA LEU A 148 -4.06 -9.35 -25.86
C LEU A 148 -4.15 -8.39 -27.05
N SER A 149 -3.71 -7.15 -26.86
CA SER A 149 -3.74 -6.12 -27.91
C SER A 149 -2.50 -6.12 -28.78
N ASP A 150 -1.40 -6.78 -28.38
CA ASP A 150 -0.20 -6.93 -29.20
C ASP A 150 -0.48 -7.98 -30.30
N PRO A 151 -0.74 -7.56 -31.55
CA PRO A 151 -1.02 -8.47 -32.64
C PRO A 151 0.32 -8.98 -33.14
N ARG A 152 1.03 -9.81 -32.35
CA ARG A 152 2.16 -10.55 -32.89
C ARG A 152 1.58 -11.54 -33.90
N PRO A 153 1.82 -11.35 -35.21
CA PRO A 153 1.41 -12.33 -36.18
C PRO A 153 2.22 -13.59 -35.87
N GLY A 154 1.54 -14.71 -35.68
CA GLY A 154 2.19 -16.00 -35.76
C GLY A 154 2.92 -16.08 -37.10
N GLY A 155 4.23 -16.37 -37.06
CA GLY A 155 5.00 -16.75 -38.24
C GLY A 155 5.75 -15.62 -38.95
N ALA A 156 6.75 -15.01 -38.29
CA ALA A 156 7.93 -14.63 -39.04
C ALA A 156 8.75 -15.91 -39.25
N ALA A 157 8.63 -16.49 -40.45
CA ALA A 157 9.43 -17.60 -40.91
C ALA A 157 10.91 -17.33 -40.59
N VAL A 158 11.52 -18.28 -39.89
CA VAL A 158 12.97 -18.40 -39.81
C VAL A 158 13.48 -18.55 -41.24
N SER A 159 13.87 -17.45 -41.88
CA SER A 159 14.61 -17.49 -43.12
C SER A 159 15.96 -18.12 -42.79
N ALA A 160 16.12 -19.37 -43.19
CA ALA A 160 17.36 -20.11 -43.09
C ALA A 160 18.51 -19.26 -43.67
N PRO A 161 19.70 -19.27 -43.04
CA PRO A 161 20.86 -18.61 -43.60
C PRO A 161 21.16 -19.23 -44.97
N SER A 162 21.14 -18.40 -46.02
CA SER A 162 21.66 -18.77 -47.33
C SER A 162 23.16 -19.04 -47.19
N ALA A 163 23.58 -20.20 -47.69
CA ALA A 163 24.92 -20.79 -47.62
C ALA A 163 26.06 -19.87 -48.09
#